data_AF-Q1QK99-F1
#
_entry.id   AF-Q1QK99-F1
#
_cell.length_a   1.000
_cell.length_b   1.000
_cell.length_c   1.000
_cell.angle_alpha   90.00
_cell.angle_beta   90.00
_cell.angle_gamma   90.00
#
_symmetry.space_group_name_H-M   'P 1'
#
loop_
_entity.id
_entity.type
_entity.pdbx_description
1 polymer ?
#
loop_
_entity_poly.entity_id
_entity_poly.type
_entity_poly.pdbx_seq_one_letter_code
_entity_poly.pdbx_strand_id
1 'polypeptide(L)'
;MIATDRIVPRICLGLATGLLLAAAQPAYAQTADMSFFVTSVGIGNGGNLGGLAGADNYCQTLAQAAGAGGKTWHAYLSTQAADGKPAVNARDRIGKGPWRNAKGVVIAKDVAELHSANAINKKTALTEKGEVVNGYGDTPNRHDMLTGSQPDGTAFAGTDDRTCRNWTSSIQGAAMLGHSDINGPASNPTAKSWNAAHPSRGPDGGCSQNDLKSTGGAGLFYCFAVN
;
A
#
# COMPACT_ATOMS: atom_id res chain seq x y z
N MET A 1 -85.17 17.26 31.76
CA MET A 1 -83.77 17.74 31.66
C MET A 1 -83.01 17.20 32.85
N ILE A 2 -82.09 16.27 32.62
CA ILE A 2 -80.83 16.01 33.35
C ILE A 2 -80.16 14.89 32.53
N ALA A 3 -79.05 15.25 31.89
CA ALA A 3 -78.19 14.33 31.14
C ALA A 3 -77.27 13.61 32.14
N THR A 4 -76.94 12.35 31.89
CA THR A 4 -75.87 11.63 32.59
C THR A 4 -74.86 11.12 31.58
N ASP A 5 -73.62 11.53 31.82
CA ASP A 5 -72.46 11.42 30.94
C ASP A 5 -71.90 10.00 30.84
N ARG A 6 -71.35 9.72 29.64
CA ARG A 6 -70.61 8.50 29.30
C ARG A 6 -69.20 8.54 29.92
N ILE A 7 -68.78 7.44 30.53
CA ILE A 7 -67.37 7.18 30.86
C ILE A 7 -66.88 6.03 29.96
N VAL A 8 -65.90 6.33 29.09
CA VAL A 8 -65.15 5.33 28.31
C VAL A 8 -63.71 5.31 28.85
N PRO A 9 -63.14 4.15 29.21
CA PRO A 9 -61.76 4.09 29.66
C PRO A 9 -60.81 4.12 28.45
N ARG A 10 -59.81 5.01 28.51
CA ARG A 10 -58.68 5.05 27.57
C ARG A 10 -57.73 3.91 27.90
N ILE A 11 -57.68 2.90 27.03
CA ILE A 11 -56.63 1.88 27.03
C ILE A 11 -55.44 2.46 26.27
N CYS A 12 -54.37 2.81 27.00
CA CYS A 12 -53.07 3.15 26.42
C CYS A 12 -52.29 1.84 26.17
N LEU A 13 -52.30 1.34 24.94
CA LEU A 13 -51.39 0.29 24.49
C LEU A 13 -50.02 0.93 24.19
N GLY A 14 -49.04 0.67 25.05
CA GLY A 14 -47.65 1.11 24.86
C GLY A 14 -46.98 0.36 23.71
N LEU A 15 -46.48 1.08 22.71
CA LEU A 15 -45.56 0.54 21.70
C LEU A 15 -44.17 0.38 22.31
N ALA A 16 -43.75 -0.85 22.58
CA ALA A 16 -42.36 -1.18 22.88
C ALA A 16 -41.56 -1.21 21.57
N THR A 17 -40.84 -0.13 21.26
CA THR A 17 -39.91 -0.07 20.13
C THR A 17 -38.59 -0.72 20.54
N GLY A 18 -38.35 -1.96 20.10
CA GLY A 18 -37.07 -2.64 20.28
C GLY A 18 -35.98 -1.95 19.44
N LEU A 19 -35.07 -1.25 20.10
CA LEU A 19 -33.91 -0.63 19.46
C LEU A 19 -32.89 -1.73 19.11
N LEU A 20 -32.84 -2.15 17.85
CA LEU A 20 -31.76 -2.98 17.32
C LEU A 20 -30.47 -2.14 17.29
N LEU A 21 -29.66 -2.26 18.34
CA LEU A 21 -28.28 -1.76 18.35
C LEU A 21 -27.45 -2.59 17.36
N ALA A 22 -27.36 -2.12 16.11
CA ALA A 22 -26.32 -2.55 15.20
C ALA A 22 -24.97 -2.09 15.80
N ALA A 23 -24.27 -3.00 16.47
CA ALA A 23 -22.91 -2.76 16.93
C ALA A 23 -22.03 -2.51 15.70
N ALA A 24 -21.66 -1.24 15.46
CA ALA A 24 -20.57 -0.92 14.56
C ALA A 24 -19.33 -1.59 15.14
N GLN A 25 -18.88 -2.69 14.52
CA GLN A 25 -17.60 -3.27 14.90
C GLN A 25 -16.55 -2.18 14.74
N PRO A 26 -15.71 -1.93 15.76
CA PRO A 26 -14.69 -0.91 15.65
C PRO A 26 -13.80 -1.25 14.44
N ALA A 27 -13.54 -0.27 13.58
CA ALA A 27 -12.70 -0.42 12.38
C ALA A 27 -11.33 -1.07 12.67
N TYR A 28 -10.89 -1.02 13.92
CA TYR A 28 -9.72 -1.72 14.47
C TYR A 28 -9.73 -3.26 14.31
N ALA A 29 -10.90 -3.91 14.25
CA ALA A 29 -10.95 -5.37 14.08
C ALA A 29 -10.55 -5.81 12.66
N GLN A 30 -10.85 -5.00 11.64
CA GLN A 30 -10.49 -5.33 10.25
C GLN A 30 -9.02 -5.07 9.94
N THR A 31 -8.36 -4.15 10.65
CA THR A 31 -6.92 -3.88 10.46
C THR A 31 -6.03 -4.94 11.11
N ALA A 32 -6.50 -5.65 12.14
CA ALA A 32 -5.76 -6.75 12.77
C ALA A 32 -5.40 -7.87 11.78
N ASP A 33 -6.25 -8.12 10.77
CA ASP A 33 -6.03 -9.13 9.72
C ASP A 33 -5.31 -8.59 8.48
N MET A 34 -5.05 -7.27 8.41
CA MET A 34 -4.33 -6.66 7.30
C MET A 34 -2.93 -7.28 7.14
N SER A 35 -2.57 -7.68 5.93
CA SER A 35 -1.27 -8.25 5.58
C SER A 35 -0.64 -7.62 4.34
N PHE A 36 -1.28 -6.58 3.79
CA PHE A 36 -0.75 -5.74 2.73
C PHE A 36 -1.21 -4.30 2.90
N PHE A 37 -0.33 -3.34 2.62
CA PHE A 37 -0.71 -1.94 2.44
C PHE A 37 0.32 -1.16 1.62
N VAL A 38 -0.07 0.00 1.13
CA VAL A 38 0.83 1.04 0.61
C VAL A 38 1.19 2.00 1.74
N THR A 39 2.44 2.39 1.92
CA THR A 39 2.79 3.41 2.92
C THR A 39 1.98 4.70 2.70
N SER A 40 1.25 5.21 3.71
CA SER A 40 0.50 6.48 3.57
C SER A 40 1.40 7.70 3.34
N VAL A 41 2.65 7.62 3.80
CA VAL A 41 3.67 8.65 3.67
C VAL A 41 5.03 7.96 3.51
N GLY A 42 5.86 8.44 2.59
CA GLY A 42 7.22 7.94 2.42
C GLY A 42 8.13 8.38 3.56
N ILE A 43 9.33 7.79 3.65
CA ILE A 43 10.34 8.13 4.68
C ILE A 43 10.76 9.62 4.60
N GLY A 44 10.66 10.23 3.41
CA GLY A 44 10.93 11.65 3.20
C GLY A 44 12.36 11.97 2.80
N ASN A 45 13.21 10.96 2.59
CA ASN A 45 14.59 11.11 2.12
C ASN A 45 14.78 10.52 0.71
N GLY A 46 13.79 10.70 -0.18
CA GLY A 46 13.85 10.16 -1.54
C GLY A 46 14.01 8.64 -1.55
N GLY A 47 14.94 8.14 -2.36
CA GLY A 47 15.29 6.72 -2.46
C GLY A 47 16.16 6.18 -1.32
N ASN A 48 16.64 7.03 -0.41
CA ASN A 48 17.40 6.57 0.75
C ASN A 48 16.42 6.14 1.85
N LEU A 49 16.17 4.84 1.91
CA LEU A 49 15.28 4.22 2.88
C LEU A 49 16.03 3.64 4.09
N GLY A 50 17.36 3.82 4.15
CA GLY A 50 18.22 3.12 5.11
C GLY A 50 18.48 1.66 4.72
N GLY A 51 18.46 1.35 3.42
CA GLY A 51 18.50 -0.02 2.91
C GLY A 51 17.20 -0.79 3.16
N LEU A 52 17.22 -2.09 2.88
CA LEU A 52 16.06 -2.96 3.11
C LEU A 52 15.60 -2.98 4.57
N ALA A 53 16.55 -2.99 5.51
CA ALA A 53 16.24 -2.99 6.95
C ALA A 53 15.51 -1.72 7.39
N GLY A 54 15.90 -0.55 6.88
CA GLY A 54 15.22 0.71 7.17
C GLY A 54 13.81 0.76 6.58
N ALA A 55 13.64 0.26 5.35
CA ALA A 55 12.32 0.15 4.71
C ALA A 55 11.39 -0.83 5.44
N ASP A 56 11.89 -2.00 5.86
CA ASP A 56 11.13 -2.98 6.63
C ASP A 56 10.70 -2.42 7.99
N ASN A 57 11.60 -1.76 8.70
CA ASN A 57 11.28 -1.10 9.97
C ASN A 57 10.22 -0.02 9.80
N TYR A 58 10.23 0.69 8.68
CA TYR A 58 9.21 1.68 8.38
C TYR A 58 7.84 1.04 8.12
N CYS A 59 7.78 -0.07 7.37
CA CYS A 59 6.56 -0.87 7.24
C CYS A 59 6.05 -1.34 8.62
N GLN A 60 6.93 -1.84 9.47
CA GLN A 60 6.57 -2.28 10.83
C GLN A 60 5.97 -1.13 11.65
N THR A 61 6.57 0.06 11.57
CA THR A 61 6.13 1.26 12.30
C THR A 61 4.72 1.67 11.89
N LEU A 62 4.46 1.76 10.57
CA LEU A 62 3.14 2.13 10.06
C LEU A 62 2.08 1.07 10.39
N ALA A 63 2.43 -0.21 10.25
CA ALA A 63 1.53 -1.30 10.60
C ALA A 63 1.16 -1.29 12.09
N GLN A 64 2.14 -1.03 12.97
CA GLN A 64 1.89 -0.91 14.40
C GLN A 64 0.94 0.25 14.71
N ALA A 65 1.12 1.41 14.09
CA ALA A 65 0.22 2.55 14.24
C ALA A 65 -1.22 2.25 13.77
N ALA A 66 -1.39 1.34 12.80
CA ALA A 66 -2.68 0.88 12.30
C ALA A 66 -3.29 -0.29 13.09
N GLY A 67 -2.62 -0.78 14.14
CA GLY A 67 -3.08 -1.92 14.93
C GLY A 67 -2.72 -3.30 14.36
N ALA A 68 -1.85 -3.37 13.35
CA ALA A 68 -1.37 -4.59 12.71
C ALA A 68 0.09 -4.94 13.07
N GLY A 69 0.58 -4.45 14.20
CA GLY A 69 1.98 -4.59 14.64
C GLY A 69 2.39 -5.99 15.12
N GLY A 70 1.44 -6.91 15.30
CA GLY A 70 1.72 -8.30 15.72
C GLY A 70 2.33 -9.20 14.64
N LYS A 71 2.45 -8.70 13.40
CA LYS A 71 3.07 -9.41 12.28
C LYS A 71 4.47 -8.86 12.03
N THR A 72 5.29 -9.66 11.34
CA THR A 72 6.54 -9.17 10.73
C THR A 72 6.23 -8.58 9.37
N TRP A 73 6.70 -7.36 9.11
CA TRP A 73 6.44 -6.65 7.87
C TRP A 73 7.72 -6.43 7.06
N HIS A 74 7.64 -6.66 5.76
CA HIS A 74 8.73 -6.38 4.82
C HIS A 74 8.26 -5.43 3.72
N ALA A 75 9.15 -4.51 3.35
CA ALA A 75 8.98 -3.68 2.18
C ALA A 75 9.20 -4.52 0.92
N TYR A 76 8.30 -4.38 -0.06
CA TYR A 76 8.43 -5.02 -1.37
C TYR A 76 9.47 -4.29 -2.22
N LEU A 77 10.75 -4.59 -1.95
CA LEU A 77 11.89 -3.94 -2.56
C LEU A 77 12.95 -4.99 -2.92
N SER A 78 13.42 -4.92 -4.16
CA SER A 78 14.59 -5.68 -4.60
C SER A 78 15.88 -4.86 -4.40
N THR A 79 17.03 -5.53 -4.34
CA THR A 79 18.36 -4.91 -4.37
C THR A 79 19.22 -5.59 -5.43
N GLN A 80 20.15 -4.84 -6.02
CA GLN A 80 21.14 -5.35 -6.97
C GLN A 80 22.36 -5.91 -6.24
N ALA A 81 23.07 -6.82 -6.89
CA ALA A 81 24.35 -7.31 -6.40
C ALA A 81 25.36 -6.16 -6.32
N ALA A 82 25.92 -5.93 -5.14
CA ALA A 82 26.88 -4.88 -4.87
C ALA A 82 27.75 -5.26 -3.66
N ASP A 83 28.99 -4.76 -3.62
CA ASP A 83 29.92 -4.95 -2.49
C ASP A 83 30.11 -6.43 -2.10
N GLY A 84 30.16 -7.32 -3.09
CA GLY A 84 30.29 -8.77 -2.89
C GLY A 84 29.05 -9.46 -2.33
N LYS A 85 27.92 -8.75 -2.17
CA LYS A 85 26.63 -9.31 -1.75
C LYS A 85 25.79 -9.66 -2.98
N PRO A 86 25.04 -10.79 -2.94
CA PRO A 86 24.13 -11.14 -4.02
C PRO A 86 22.97 -10.16 -4.09
N ALA A 87 22.32 -10.12 -5.26
CA ALA A 87 21.05 -9.43 -5.41
C ALA A 87 19.98 -10.08 -4.52
N VAL A 88 18.98 -9.29 -4.13
CA VAL A 88 17.84 -9.76 -3.32
C VAL A 88 16.56 -9.46 -4.06
N ASN A 89 15.74 -10.48 -4.28
CA ASN A 89 14.45 -10.34 -4.94
C ASN A 89 13.36 -9.96 -3.94
N ALA A 90 12.50 -9.00 -4.30
CA ALA A 90 11.35 -8.62 -3.48
C ALA A 90 10.39 -9.79 -3.24
N ARG A 91 10.13 -10.59 -4.28
CA ARG A 91 9.19 -11.73 -4.23
C ARG A 91 9.56 -12.80 -3.21
N ASP A 92 10.84 -12.95 -2.89
CA ASP A 92 11.34 -14.00 -1.99
C ASP A 92 11.23 -13.58 -0.51
N ARG A 93 10.92 -12.30 -0.24
CA ARG A 93 10.91 -11.71 1.11
C ARG A 93 9.53 -11.55 1.72
N ILE A 94 8.49 -11.44 0.92
CA ILE A 94 7.17 -10.98 1.37
C ILE A 94 6.24 -12.07 1.93
N GLY A 95 6.77 -13.25 2.26
CA GLY A 95 5.99 -14.41 2.69
C GLY A 95 5.26 -15.12 1.54
N LYS A 96 4.34 -16.03 1.87
CA LYS A 96 3.64 -16.88 0.88
C LYS A 96 2.21 -16.45 0.58
N GLY A 97 1.68 -15.44 1.26
CA GLY A 97 0.27 -15.04 1.20
C GLY A 97 -0.65 -15.90 2.10
N PRO A 98 -1.98 -15.73 2.01
CA PRO A 98 -2.67 -14.68 1.25
C PRO A 98 -2.43 -13.30 1.87
N TRP A 99 -2.39 -12.27 1.04
CA TRP A 99 -2.31 -10.88 1.51
C TRP A 99 -3.64 -10.15 1.38
N ARG A 100 -4.01 -9.39 2.41
CA ARG A 100 -5.27 -8.64 2.48
C ARG A 100 -5.00 -7.18 2.82
N ASN A 101 -5.70 -6.27 2.15
CA ASN A 101 -5.62 -4.84 2.49
C ASN A 101 -6.37 -4.51 3.79
N ALA A 102 -6.30 -3.26 4.23
CA ALA A 102 -6.95 -2.75 5.44
C ALA A 102 -8.49 -2.97 5.51
N LYS A 103 -9.14 -3.26 4.38
CA LYS A 103 -10.58 -3.55 4.29
C LYS A 103 -10.87 -5.05 4.10
N GLY A 104 -9.87 -5.91 4.29
CA GLY A 104 -9.99 -7.37 4.19
C GLY A 104 -10.02 -7.93 2.77
N VAL A 105 -9.90 -7.08 1.74
CA VAL A 105 -9.89 -7.51 0.33
C VAL A 105 -8.59 -8.26 0.05
N VAL A 106 -8.71 -9.46 -0.52
CA VAL A 106 -7.54 -10.27 -0.94
C VAL A 106 -6.85 -9.59 -2.12
N ILE A 107 -5.55 -9.36 -1.97
CA ILE A 107 -4.68 -8.79 -3.01
C ILE A 107 -4.11 -9.89 -3.89
N ALA A 108 -3.64 -10.97 -3.27
CA ALA A 108 -3.24 -12.21 -3.93
C ALA A 108 -3.25 -13.33 -2.90
N LYS A 109 -3.58 -14.55 -3.33
CA LYS A 109 -3.57 -15.75 -2.49
C LYS A 109 -2.17 -16.31 -2.28
N ASP A 110 -1.28 -16.10 -3.25
CA ASP A 110 0.09 -16.59 -3.26
C ASP A 110 1.00 -15.72 -4.15
N VAL A 111 2.31 -16.00 -4.12
CA VAL A 111 3.33 -15.29 -4.91
C VAL A 111 3.08 -15.40 -6.42
N ALA A 112 2.52 -16.51 -6.90
CA ALA A 112 2.27 -16.70 -8.32
C ALA A 112 1.11 -15.82 -8.82
N GLU A 113 0.02 -15.73 -8.05
CA GLU A 113 -1.08 -14.80 -8.32
C GLU A 113 -0.61 -13.35 -8.21
N LEU A 114 0.23 -13.02 -7.22
CA LEU A 114 0.75 -11.66 -7.05
C LEU A 114 1.49 -11.14 -8.30
N HIS A 115 2.18 -12.01 -9.03
CA HIS A 115 2.94 -11.64 -10.24
C HIS A 115 2.21 -12.00 -11.54
N SER A 116 0.92 -12.32 -11.47
CA SER A 116 0.07 -12.57 -12.63
C SER A 116 -1.22 -11.74 -12.55
N ALA A 117 -2.31 -12.34 -12.08
CA ALA A 117 -3.64 -11.72 -12.02
C ALA A 117 -4.00 -11.29 -10.59
N ASN A 118 -3.19 -10.43 -10.00
CA ASN A 118 -3.45 -9.89 -8.66
C ASN A 118 -4.59 -8.85 -8.65
N ALA A 119 -5.01 -8.43 -7.47
CA ALA A 119 -6.06 -7.44 -7.30
C ALA A 119 -5.56 -6.01 -7.06
N ILE A 120 -4.28 -5.68 -7.29
CA ILE A 120 -3.74 -4.32 -7.08
C ILE A 120 -4.33 -3.36 -8.12
N ASN A 121 -4.97 -2.29 -7.65
CA ASN A 121 -5.48 -1.16 -8.42
C ASN A 121 -5.84 -0.01 -7.47
N LYS A 122 -6.32 1.12 -8.01
CA LYS A 122 -6.66 2.33 -7.24
C LYS A 122 -7.60 2.07 -6.05
N LYS A 123 -8.51 1.10 -6.17
CA LYS A 123 -9.50 0.80 -5.11
C LYS A 123 -8.96 -0.11 -4.01
N THR A 124 -7.90 -0.86 -4.29
CA THR A 124 -7.43 -1.96 -3.44
C THR A 124 -6.02 -1.74 -2.89
N ALA A 125 -5.19 -0.96 -3.56
CA ALA A 125 -3.88 -0.48 -3.10
C ALA A 125 -4.04 0.62 -2.04
N LEU A 126 -4.62 0.23 -0.89
CA LEU A 126 -4.95 1.14 0.19
C LEU A 126 -3.78 1.33 1.14
N THR A 127 -3.80 2.46 1.85
CA THR A 127 -2.84 2.73 2.92
C THR A 127 -3.07 1.83 4.13
N GLU A 128 -2.14 1.84 5.09
CA GLU A 128 -2.32 1.16 6.38
C GLU A 128 -3.57 1.65 7.14
N LYS A 129 -4.06 2.85 6.79
CA LYS A 129 -5.28 3.48 7.34
C LYS A 129 -6.54 3.15 6.54
N GLY A 130 -6.41 2.38 5.45
CA GLY A 130 -7.52 2.05 4.54
C GLY A 130 -7.92 3.18 3.59
N GLU A 131 -7.04 4.17 3.41
CA GLU A 131 -7.25 5.32 2.53
C GLU A 131 -6.80 5.01 1.10
N VAL A 132 -7.42 5.67 0.12
CA VAL A 132 -7.02 5.59 -1.29
C VAL A 132 -5.78 6.45 -1.51
N VAL A 133 -4.78 5.91 -2.21
CA VAL A 133 -3.61 6.67 -2.66
C VAL A 133 -3.99 7.50 -3.90
N ASN A 134 -3.64 8.78 -3.90
CA ASN A 134 -3.81 9.63 -5.08
C ASN A 134 -3.11 9.01 -6.30
N GLY A 135 -3.88 8.77 -7.35
CA GLY A 135 -3.46 8.14 -8.59
C GLY A 135 -3.07 9.14 -9.69
N TYR A 136 -2.77 8.60 -10.86
CA TYR A 136 -2.65 9.35 -12.10
C TYR A 136 -3.92 10.21 -12.35
N GLY A 137 -3.72 11.52 -12.57
CA GLY A 137 -4.78 12.50 -12.75
C GLY A 137 -5.29 13.17 -11.46
N ASP A 138 -4.90 12.68 -10.28
CA ASP A 138 -5.20 13.34 -9.00
C ASP A 138 -4.15 14.41 -8.67
N THR A 139 -4.51 15.34 -7.76
CA THR A 139 -3.58 16.38 -7.27
C THR A 139 -3.38 16.28 -5.75
N PRO A 140 -2.14 16.16 -5.26
CA PRO A 140 -0.93 15.82 -6.04
C PRO A 140 -0.98 14.35 -6.53
N ASN A 141 -0.33 14.05 -7.66
CA ASN A 141 -0.10 12.67 -8.12
C ASN A 141 0.94 11.99 -7.20
N ARG A 142 0.65 10.77 -6.73
CA ARG A 142 1.53 9.98 -5.85
C ARG A 142 1.51 8.49 -6.18
N HIS A 143 1.17 8.12 -7.41
CA HIS A 143 0.91 6.74 -7.79
C HIS A 143 2.18 5.88 -7.97
N ASP A 144 3.35 6.52 -8.14
CA ASP A 144 4.60 5.78 -8.29
C ASP A 144 5.03 5.15 -6.98
N MET A 145 5.37 3.87 -7.07
CA MET A 145 5.74 2.99 -5.98
C MET A 145 7.17 2.51 -6.17
N LEU A 146 8.06 2.78 -5.21
CA LEU A 146 9.43 2.26 -5.21
C LEU A 146 9.39 0.72 -5.14
N THR A 147 10.08 0.03 -6.07
CA THR A 147 10.15 -1.45 -6.06
C THR A 147 11.54 -1.99 -6.37
N GLY A 148 12.29 -1.34 -7.27
CA GLY A 148 13.55 -1.87 -7.79
C GLY A 148 13.47 -3.24 -8.46
N SER A 149 12.26 -3.66 -8.86
CA SER A 149 11.96 -5.04 -9.25
C SER A 149 11.53 -5.15 -10.71
N GLN A 150 11.86 -6.26 -11.34
CA GLN A 150 11.28 -6.68 -12.62
C GLN A 150 9.81 -7.10 -12.43
N PRO A 151 9.02 -7.24 -13.53
CA PRO A 151 7.60 -7.60 -13.43
C PRO A 151 7.34 -8.90 -12.65
N ASP A 152 8.26 -9.87 -12.72
CA ASP A 152 8.19 -11.15 -12.01
C ASP A 152 8.65 -11.08 -10.54
N GLY A 153 8.99 -9.88 -10.05
CA GLY A 153 9.42 -9.62 -8.68
C GLY A 153 10.88 -9.94 -8.38
N THR A 154 11.67 -10.25 -9.41
CA THR A 154 13.13 -10.41 -9.29
C THR A 154 13.87 -9.08 -9.33
N ALA A 155 15.08 -9.05 -8.78
CA ALA A 155 15.96 -7.90 -8.90
C ALA A 155 16.42 -7.68 -10.35
N PHE A 156 16.71 -6.44 -10.71
CA PHE A 156 17.45 -6.16 -11.94
C PHE A 156 18.88 -6.70 -11.85
N ALA A 157 19.43 -7.08 -13.00
CA ALA A 157 20.86 -7.38 -13.17
C ALA A 157 21.54 -6.27 -13.98
N GLY A 158 22.88 -6.27 -13.99
CA GLY A 158 23.69 -5.32 -14.75
C GLY A 158 24.07 -4.07 -13.98
N THR A 159 24.60 -3.09 -14.70
CA THR A 159 25.25 -1.88 -14.16
C THR A 159 24.29 -0.70 -13.94
N ASP A 160 23.13 -0.71 -14.60
CA ASP A 160 22.13 0.33 -14.41
C ASP A 160 21.55 0.20 -13.01
N ASP A 161 21.65 1.24 -12.20
CA ASP A 161 21.06 1.27 -10.87
C ASP A 161 19.55 1.50 -10.97
N ARG A 162 18.78 0.54 -10.48
CA ARG A 162 17.32 0.51 -10.38
C ARG A 162 16.83 0.56 -8.93
N THR A 163 17.69 0.89 -7.98
CA THR A 163 17.42 0.76 -6.55
C THR A 163 17.88 1.96 -5.71
N CYS A 164 18.35 3.05 -6.32
CA CYS A 164 18.95 4.18 -5.60
C CYS A 164 20.08 3.74 -4.66
N ARG A 165 21.04 2.99 -5.22
CA ARG A 165 22.13 2.30 -4.53
C ARG A 165 21.64 1.42 -3.40
N ASN A 166 20.82 0.43 -3.73
CA ASN A 166 20.23 -0.49 -2.77
C ASN A 166 19.53 0.23 -1.60
N TRP A 167 18.81 1.29 -1.93
CA TRP A 167 18.00 2.12 -1.03
C TRP A 167 18.82 2.91 0.00
N THR A 168 20.04 3.31 -0.36
CA THR A 168 20.95 4.06 0.51
C THR A 168 21.30 5.45 -0.01
N SER A 169 20.79 5.84 -1.18
CA SER A 169 21.07 7.15 -1.79
C SER A 169 19.81 7.94 -2.10
N SER A 170 19.85 9.23 -1.82
CA SER A 170 18.82 10.21 -2.19
C SER A 170 19.22 11.05 -3.41
N ILE A 171 20.36 10.76 -4.05
CA ILE A 171 20.95 11.61 -5.10
C ILE A 171 21.59 10.84 -6.26
N GLN A 172 21.73 9.52 -6.17
CA GLN A 172 22.45 8.73 -7.16
C GLN A 172 21.67 7.46 -7.50
N GLY A 173 21.70 7.11 -8.79
CA GLY A 173 20.94 5.99 -9.34
C GLY A 173 19.53 6.40 -9.73
N ALA A 174 18.74 5.43 -10.18
CA ALA A 174 17.29 5.57 -10.34
C ALA A 174 16.62 4.41 -9.59
N ALA A 175 15.37 4.56 -9.20
CA ALA A 175 14.56 3.44 -8.71
C ALA A 175 13.69 2.90 -9.85
N MET A 176 13.55 1.59 -10.02
CA MET A 176 12.41 1.07 -10.77
C MET A 176 11.14 1.33 -9.93
N LEU A 177 10.14 1.89 -10.61
CA LEU A 177 8.86 2.26 -10.06
C LEU A 177 7.76 1.38 -10.67
N GLY A 178 6.72 1.10 -9.91
CA GLY A 178 5.44 0.62 -10.45
C GLY A 178 4.29 1.55 -10.04
N HIS A 179 3.07 1.26 -10.49
CA HIS A 179 1.91 2.13 -10.22
C HIS A 179 0.88 1.48 -9.29
N SER A 180 0.55 2.13 -8.17
CA SER A 180 -0.48 1.63 -7.25
C SER A 180 -1.89 1.59 -7.87
N ASP A 181 -2.12 2.36 -8.92
CA ASP A 181 -3.41 2.53 -9.58
C ASP A 181 -3.53 1.79 -10.91
N ILE A 182 -2.47 1.12 -11.38
CA ILE A 182 -2.42 0.47 -12.71
C ILE A 182 -2.78 1.47 -13.81
N ASN A 183 -2.27 2.69 -13.71
CA ASN A 183 -2.60 3.74 -14.66
C ASN A 183 -1.40 4.65 -14.98
N GLY A 184 -1.48 5.38 -16.08
CA GLY A 184 -0.42 6.26 -16.55
C GLY A 184 -0.70 6.78 -17.95
N PRO A 185 0.22 7.56 -18.56
CA PRO A 185 0.06 8.04 -19.92
C PRO A 185 -0.09 6.88 -20.91
N ALA A 186 -1.02 7.00 -21.86
CA ALA A 186 -1.30 5.95 -22.85
C ALA A 186 -0.12 5.63 -23.77
N SER A 187 0.84 6.54 -23.92
CA SER A 187 2.06 6.35 -24.69
C SER A 187 3.07 5.39 -24.04
N ASN A 188 2.87 4.99 -22.79
CA ASN A 188 3.77 4.09 -22.07
C ASN A 188 3.17 2.68 -21.95
N PRO A 189 3.68 1.67 -22.69
CA PRO A 189 3.13 0.32 -22.68
C PRO A 189 3.23 -0.39 -21.31
N THR A 190 4.14 0.04 -20.44
CA THR A 190 4.30 -0.51 -19.09
C THR A 190 3.52 0.26 -18.03
N ALA A 191 2.69 1.25 -18.41
CA ALA A 191 1.87 2.04 -17.49
C ALA A 191 0.89 1.22 -16.64
N LYS A 192 0.65 -0.04 -17.01
CA LYS A 192 -0.22 -0.98 -16.29
C LYS A 192 0.54 -1.91 -15.33
N SER A 193 1.84 -1.71 -15.15
CA SER A 193 2.64 -2.52 -14.23
C SER A 193 2.59 -1.94 -12.81
N TRP A 194 2.22 -2.77 -11.83
CA TRP A 194 2.17 -2.35 -10.42
C TRP A 194 3.55 -2.27 -9.77
N ASN A 195 4.54 -2.96 -10.32
CA ASN A 195 5.89 -3.09 -9.76
C ASN A 195 7.04 -2.74 -10.72
N ALA A 196 6.80 -2.57 -12.02
CA ALA A 196 7.87 -2.37 -13.00
C ALA A 196 7.37 -1.57 -14.23
N ALA A 197 6.92 -0.34 -13.98
CA ALA A 197 6.44 0.59 -14.99
C ALA A 197 7.61 1.38 -15.62
N HIS A 198 8.38 2.12 -14.84
CA HIS A 198 9.48 2.93 -15.38
C HIS A 198 10.52 3.26 -14.32
N PRO A 199 11.77 3.58 -14.71
CA PRO A 199 12.72 4.17 -13.78
C PRO A 199 12.26 5.56 -13.33
N SER A 200 12.62 5.93 -12.10
CA SER A 200 12.56 7.31 -11.66
C SER A 200 13.53 8.18 -12.46
N ARG A 201 13.28 9.48 -12.47
CA ARG A 201 14.04 10.45 -13.27
C ARG A 201 14.01 11.82 -12.61
N GLY A 202 14.97 12.65 -12.96
CA GLY A 202 15.01 14.04 -12.54
C GLY A 202 16.43 14.60 -12.60
N PRO A 203 16.58 15.93 -12.46
CA PRO A 203 17.87 16.61 -12.55
C PRO A 203 18.86 16.20 -11.45
N ASP A 204 18.39 15.70 -10.30
CA ASP A 204 19.26 15.32 -9.16
C ASP A 204 19.61 13.82 -9.15
N GLY A 205 19.52 13.16 -10.31
CA GLY A 205 19.91 11.76 -10.50
C GLY A 205 18.74 10.78 -10.54
N GLY A 206 17.55 11.15 -10.04
CA GLY A 206 16.34 10.32 -10.06
C GLY A 206 15.92 9.80 -8.67
N CYS A 207 16.74 9.97 -7.64
CA CYS A 207 16.50 9.44 -6.31
C CYS A 207 16.15 10.50 -5.26
N SER A 208 16.19 11.79 -5.62
CA SER A 208 15.81 12.85 -4.68
C SER A 208 14.31 12.87 -4.47
N GLN A 209 13.86 13.42 -3.34
CA GLN A 209 12.43 13.55 -3.09
C GLN A 209 11.74 14.41 -4.16
N ASN A 210 12.44 15.39 -4.73
CA ASN A 210 11.93 16.24 -5.80
C ASN A 210 11.88 15.48 -7.13
N ASP A 211 12.89 14.65 -7.42
CA ASP A 211 12.89 13.81 -8.61
C ASP A 211 11.74 12.81 -8.58
N LEU A 212 11.52 12.12 -7.45
CA LEU A 212 10.38 11.22 -7.28
C LEU A 212 9.05 11.94 -7.52
N LYS A 213 8.87 13.15 -6.99
CA LYS A 213 7.68 13.98 -7.26
C LYS A 213 7.54 14.34 -8.73
N SER A 214 8.64 14.64 -9.41
CA SER A 214 8.64 15.04 -10.82
C SER A 214 8.17 13.94 -11.78
N THR A 215 8.26 12.68 -11.36
CA THR A 215 7.84 11.53 -12.16
C THR A 215 6.45 10.99 -11.81
N GLY A 216 5.84 11.42 -10.69
CA GLY A 216 4.51 10.97 -10.26
C GLY A 216 4.47 10.29 -8.89
N GLY A 217 5.60 10.26 -8.17
CA GLY A 217 5.73 9.58 -6.88
C GLY A 217 5.78 10.49 -5.65
N ALA A 218 5.71 9.86 -4.49
CA ALA A 218 5.98 10.50 -3.21
C ALA A 218 6.96 9.70 -2.33
N GLY A 219 7.74 8.79 -2.94
CA GLY A 219 8.61 7.86 -2.20
C GLY A 219 7.81 6.82 -1.42
N LEU A 220 6.65 6.42 -1.94
CA LEU A 220 5.80 5.40 -1.35
C LEU A 220 6.28 4.01 -1.79
N PHE A 221 6.04 3.00 -0.98
CA PHE A 221 6.32 1.60 -1.31
C PHE A 221 5.25 0.67 -0.72
N TYR A 222 5.25 -0.58 -1.15
CA TYR A 222 4.33 -1.60 -0.64
C TYR A 222 4.93 -2.32 0.57
N CYS A 223 4.09 -2.65 1.52
CA CYS A 223 4.42 -3.40 2.72
C CYS A 223 3.60 -4.68 2.77
N PHE A 224 4.27 -5.81 2.99
CA PHE A 224 3.66 -7.14 3.06
C PHE A 224 4.02 -7.82 4.38
N ALA A 225 3.05 -8.49 4.99
CA ALA A 225 3.33 -9.35 6.13
C ALA A 225 3.98 -10.65 5.68
N VAL A 226 4.98 -11.10 6.43
CA VAL A 226 5.70 -12.36 6.23
C VAL A 226 5.05 -13.40 7.14
N ASN A 227 4.07 -14.13 6.63
CA ASN A 227 3.41 -15.23 7.33
C ASN A 227 4.29 -16.48 7.36
#